data_AF-A0A960J572-F1
#
_entry.id   AF-A0A960J572-F1
#
_cell.length_a   1.000
_cell.length_b   1.000
_cell.length_c   1.000
_cell.angle_alpha   90.00
_cell.angle_beta   90.00
_cell.angle_gamma   90.00
#
_symmetry.space_group_name_H-M   'P 1'
#
loop_
_entity.id
_entity.type
_entity.pdbx_description
1 polymer ?
#
loop_
_entity_poly.entity_id
_entity_poly.type
_entity_poly.pdbx_seq_one_letter_code
_entity_poly.pdbx_strand_id
1 'polypeptide(L)'
;MTRFAVPLLLTAAAAAFAQDLARKAPPESDDALKTRVSQFYQHFQRGEFRQAEGFLDEESKDLFYNSKKNRILDFNIQNVDYGGDFRSANVLVVCKTIIAMLGSEPVNMPLNSDWRFNEGEWRMHLTEHKRPEGADASSPFGPMSFSQDVATPGSGFQGQQGPAMARPTVESLASMYRVSTDTLTFPKASQEPVSRSMTVKSASVGRLSVEKKTGPIAGIEVEIEGADIEPGGEATITFTYDPTKAEHVSGRVRVDFMVMPISQSFQVYLDF
;
A
#
# COMPACT_ATOMS: atom_id res chain seq x y z
N MET A 1 52.55 12.18 -50.36
CA MET A 1 53.31 11.78 -49.16
C MET A 1 52.82 12.69 -48.04
N THR A 2 52.22 12.30 -46.92
CA THR A 2 51.96 10.99 -46.33
C THR A 2 50.79 11.17 -45.35
N ARG A 3 49.90 10.18 -45.35
CA ARG A 3 48.78 9.87 -44.45
C ARG A 3 49.06 10.16 -42.96
N PHE A 4 48.06 10.65 -42.24
CA PHE A 4 47.66 10.09 -40.94
C PHE A 4 46.15 10.22 -40.75
N ALA A 5 45.46 9.10 -40.96
CA ALA A 5 44.10 8.86 -40.52
C ALA A 5 44.17 8.22 -39.13
N VAL A 6 43.43 8.76 -38.17
CA VAL A 6 43.17 8.11 -36.88
C VAL A 6 41.67 7.85 -36.80
N PRO A 7 41.21 6.59 -36.85
CA PRO A 7 39.82 6.27 -36.55
C PRO A 7 39.70 6.03 -35.04
N LEU A 8 38.86 6.79 -34.34
CA LEU A 8 38.46 6.45 -32.97
C LEU A 8 37.23 5.54 -33.05
N LEU A 9 37.50 4.26 -32.79
CA LEU A 9 36.54 3.18 -32.59
C LEU A 9 35.71 3.40 -31.31
N LEU A 10 34.42 3.03 -31.41
CA LEU A 10 33.53 2.47 -30.37
C LEU A 10 33.46 3.13 -28.97
N THR A 11 32.30 3.72 -28.70
CA THR A 11 31.50 3.36 -27.50
C THR A 11 30.02 3.38 -27.87
N ALA A 12 29.50 2.20 -28.23
CA ALA A 12 28.09 1.87 -28.12
C ALA A 12 27.93 1.03 -26.85
N ALA A 13 27.24 1.55 -25.83
CA ALA A 13 26.53 0.79 -24.81
C ALA A 13 25.91 1.73 -23.76
N ALA A 14 24.69 1.36 -23.32
CA ALA A 14 23.88 1.92 -22.25
C ALA A 14 23.13 3.23 -22.59
N ALA A 15 21.80 3.30 -22.59
CA ALA A 15 20.82 2.39 -22.02
C ALA A 15 19.52 2.39 -22.84
N ALA A 16 19.18 1.21 -23.35
CA ALA A 16 17.80 0.84 -23.58
C ALA A 16 17.12 0.72 -22.21
N PHE A 17 16.47 1.79 -21.75
CA PHE A 17 15.45 1.68 -20.70
C PHE A 17 14.10 1.48 -21.38
N ALA A 18 13.91 0.28 -21.90
CA ALA A 18 12.60 -0.21 -22.20
C ALA A 18 12.51 -1.64 -21.68
N GLN A 19 11.46 -1.84 -20.88
CA GLN A 19 10.79 -3.10 -20.59
C GLN A 19 11.13 -3.81 -19.28
N ASP A 20 10.12 -3.67 -18.42
CA ASP A 20 9.62 -4.61 -17.42
C ASP A 20 10.28 -4.63 -16.05
N LEU A 21 9.48 -5.12 -15.10
CA LEU A 21 9.72 -5.31 -13.66
C LEU A 21 9.14 -4.18 -12.80
N ALA A 22 7.95 -4.44 -12.27
CA ALA A 22 7.44 -3.95 -10.98
C ALA A 22 8.19 -2.73 -10.42
N ARG A 23 7.69 -1.50 -10.67
CA ARG A 23 8.29 -0.19 -10.31
C ARG A 23 9.30 -0.29 -9.15
N LYS A 24 10.55 -0.65 -9.47
CA LYS A 24 11.60 -0.79 -8.47
C LYS A 24 12.23 0.58 -8.37
N ALA A 25 12.05 1.24 -7.23
CA ALA A 25 12.68 2.54 -6.99
C ALA A 25 14.21 2.42 -7.19
N PRO A 26 14.88 3.53 -7.54
CA PRO A 26 16.34 3.57 -7.55
C PRO A 26 16.88 3.01 -6.23
N PRO A 27 17.89 2.11 -6.23
CA PRO A 27 18.39 1.49 -5.00
C PRO A 27 18.77 2.51 -3.93
N GLU A 28 19.30 3.67 -4.32
CA GLU A 28 19.62 4.78 -3.43
C GLU A 28 18.39 5.37 -2.74
N SER A 29 17.29 5.59 -3.48
CA SER A 29 16.04 6.09 -2.90
C SER A 29 15.37 5.05 -2.00
N ASP A 30 15.49 3.76 -2.35
CA ASP A 30 14.95 2.66 -1.57
C ASP A 30 15.70 2.42 -0.26
N ASP A 31 17.03 2.45 -0.30
CA ASP A 31 17.87 2.37 0.89
C ASP A 31 17.68 3.61 1.78
N ALA A 32 17.55 4.81 1.19
CA ALA A 32 17.27 6.03 1.94
C ALA A 32 15.91 5.96 2.65
N LEU A 33 14.85 5.52 1.97
CA LEU A 33 13.53 5.35 2.57
C LEU A 33 13.56 4.30 3.68
N LYS A 34 14.10 3.10 3.41
CA LYS A 34 14.16 2.01 4.40
C LYS A 34 14.97 2.39 5.63
N THR A 35 16.06 3.13 5.44
CA THR A 35 16.87 3.67 6.54
C THR A 35 16.04 4.64 7.38
N ARG A 36 15.33 5.56 6.74
CA ARG A 36 14.50 6.55 7.41
C ARG A 36 13.34 5.91 8.19
N VAL A 37 12.65 4.95 7.56
CA VAL A 37 11.61 4.13 8.18
C VAL A 37 12.16 3.42 9.41
N SER A 38 13.31 2.76 9.26
CA SER A 38 13.95 2.04 10.36
C SER A 38 14.32 2.96 11.52
N GLN A 39 14.86 4.15 11.26
CA GLN A 39 15.16 5.14 12.29
C GLN A 39 13.90 5.56 13.06
N PHE A 40 12.80 5.84 12.35
CA PHE A 40 11.52 6.17 12.98
C PHE A 40 11.03 5.06 13.92
N TYR A 41 10.97 3.81 13.45
CA TYR A 41 10.52 2.68 14.28
C TYR A 41 11.51 2.32 15.40
N GLN A 42 12.81 2.57 15.23
CA GLN A 42 13.80 2.42 16.31
C GLN A 42 13.57 3.42 17.44
N HIS A 43 13.14 4.66 17.16
CA HIS A 43 12.74 5.59 18.21
C HIS A 43 11.49 5.09 18.96
N PHE A 44 10.56 4.43 18.26
CA PHE A 44 9.42 3.75 18.88
C PHE A 44 9.84 2.54 19.73
N GLN A 45 10.87 1.79 19.34
CA GLN A 45 11.45 0.73 20.18
C GLN A 45 12.08 1.29 21.46
N ARG A 46 12.74 2.45 21.36
CA ARG A 46 13.42 3.11 22.47
C ARG A 46 12.47 3.93 23.35
N GLY A 47 11.25 4.22 22.89
CA GLY A 47 10.31 5.12 23.56
C GLY A 47 10.67 6.60 23.41
N GLU A 48 11.54 6.93 22.45
CA GLU A 48 12.04 8.28 22.15
C GLU A 48 11.08 9.01 21.20
N PHE A 49 9.79 9.07 21.55
CA PHE A 49 8.74 9.53 20.63
C PHE A 49 8.94 10.98 20.16
N ARG A 50 9.54 11.85 20.98
CA ARG A 50 9.85 13.23 20.59
C ARG A 50 10.91 13.31 19.48
N GLN A 51 11.82 12.35 19.41
CA GLN A 51 12.82 12.30 18.34
C GLN A 51 12.20 11.78 17.03
N ALA A 52 11.19 10.90 17.16
CA ALA A 52 10.42 10.41 16.02
C ALA A 52 9.61 11.53 15.32
N GLU A 53 9.28 12.63 16.00
CA GLU A 53 8.58 13.78 15.42
C GLU A 53 9.37 14.46 14.29
N GLY A 54 10.71 14.40 14.33
CA GLY A 54 11.56 14.96 13.27
C GLY A 54 11.45 14.22 11.93
N PHE A 55 10.82 13.05 11.91
CA PHE A 55 10.59 12.26 10.71
C PHE A 55 9.21 12.48 10.12
N LEU A 56 8.37 13.30 10.76
CA LEU A 56 7.01 13.59 10.31
C LEU A 56 6.97 14.86 9.46
N ASP A 57 5.99 14.92 8.55
CA ASP A 57 5.57 16.19 7.98
C ASP A 57 4.97 17.09 9.08
N GLU A 58 5.12 18.42 8.96
CA GLU A 58 4.59 19.38 9.93
C GLU A 58 3.08 19.20 10.16
N GLU A 59 2.33 18.95 9.09
CA GLU A 59 0.88 18.69 9.10
C GLU A 59 0.51 17.45 9.93
N SER A 60 1.41 16.47 10.01
CA SER A 60 1.19 15.20 10.70
C SER A 60 1.56 15.25 12.19
N LYS A 61 2.22 16.31 12.65
CA LYS A 61 2.66 16.43 14.05
C LYS A 61 1.49 16.49 15.03
N ASP A 62 0.43 17.23 14.71
CA ASP A 62 -0.74 17.34 15.58
C ASP A 62 -1.45 15.99 15.77
N LEU A 63 -1.59 15.22 14.69
CA LEU A 63 -2.13 13.85 14.75
C LEU A 63 -1.22 12.92 15.56
N PHE A 64 0.09 13.06 15.38
CA PHE A 64 1.05 12.31 16.16
C PHE A 64 0.97 12.63 17.64
N TYR A 65 0.87 13.91 18.03
CA TYR A 65 0.74 14.34 19.42
C TYR A 65 -0.49 13.71 20.09
N ASN A 66 -1.63 13.72 19.41
CA ASN A 66 -2.89 13.17 19.90
C ASN A 66 -2.97 11.63 19.86
N SER A 67 -2.04 10.97 19.15
CA SER A 67 -1.99 9.51 19.05
C SER A 67 -1.43 8.84 20.30
N LYS A 68 -2.02 7.69 20.68
CA LYS A 68 -1.49 6.83 21.75
C LYS A 68 -0.17 6.19 21.29
N LYS A 69 0.92 6.55 21.96
CA LYS A 69 2.27 6.09 21.61
C LYS A 69 2.64 4.92 22.51
N ASN A 70 2.64 3.72 21.93
CA ASN A 70 3.08 2.52 22.61
C ASN A 70 4.48 2.16 22.13
N ARG A 71 5.31 1.69 23.05
CA ARG A 71 6.61 1.12 22.70
C ARG A 71 6.40 -0.16 21.93
N ILE A 72 7.18 -0.36 20.89
CA ILE A 72 7.24 -1.62 20.14
C ILE A 72 8.45 -2.42 20.61
N LEU A 73 8.38 -3.75 20.53
CA LEU A 73 9.47 -4.65 20.88
C LEU A 73 10.38 -4.93 19.69
N ASP A 74 9.80 -5.06 18.51
CA ASP A 74 10.52 -5.36 17.26
C ASP A 74 9.74 -4.77 16.08
N PHE A 75 10.38 -4.59 14.93
CA PHE A 75 9.71 -4.21 13.69
C PHE A 75 10.37 -4.85 12.47
N ASN A 76 9.59 -5.07 11.42
CA ASN A 76 10.07 -5.60 10.16
C ASN A 76 9.34 -4.94 8.99
N ILE A 77 10.11 -4.38 8.04
CA ILE A 77 9.57 -3.80 6.81
C ILE A 77 9.23 -4.95 5.85
N GLN A 78 7.94 -5.13 5.58
CA GLN A 78 7.44 -6.22 4.73
C GLN A 78 7.33 -5.81 3.27
N ASN A 79 6.73 -4.65 3.00
CA ASN A 79 6.51 -4.17 1.65
C ASN A 79 6.75 -2.67 1.56
N VAL A 80 7.21 -2.24 0.39
CA VAL A 80 7.35 -0.83 0.02
C VAL A 80 6.75 -0.65 -1.36
N ASP A 81 5.64 0.07 -1.43
CA ASP A 81 4.99 0.43 -2.68
C ASP A 81 5.29 1.89 -3.01
N TYR A 82 5.96 2.13 -4.14
CA TYR A 82 6.27 3.49 -4.58
C TYR A 82 5.16 4.04 -5.47
N GLY A 83 4.77 5.27 -5.18
CA GLY A 83 3.97 6.08 -6.10
C GLY A 83 4.71 6.29 -7.43
N GLY A 84 3.94 6.56 -8.48
CA GLY A 84 4.48 6.65 -9.85
C GLY A 84 5.56 7.71 -10.07
N ASP A 85 5.69 8.67 -9.16
CA ASP A 85 6.70 9.74 -9.17
C ASP A 85 7.95 9.42 -8.34
N PHE A 86 7.98 8.27 -7.66
CA PHE A 86 9.03 7.89 -6.69
C PHE A 86 9.28 8.92 -5.59
N ARG A 87 8.34 9.86 -5.37
CA ARG A 87 8.37 10.85 -4.28
C ARG A 87 7.34 10.55 -3.22
N SER A 88 6.56 9.50 -3.40
CA SER A 88 5.63 8.97 -2.42
C SER A 88 5.85 7.46 -2.30
N ALA A 89 5.69 6.94 -1.10
CA ALA A 89 5.79 5.51 -0.84
C ALA A 89 4.82 5.11 0.28
N ASN A 90 4.17 3.97 0.13
CA ASN A 90 3.42 3.29 1.17
C ASN A 90 4.28 2.15 1.70
N VAL A 91 4.56 2.15 3.00
CA VAL A 91 5.44 1.18 3.64
C VAL A 91 4.66 0.36 4.65
N LEU A 92 4.54 -0.94 4.38
CA LEU A 92 3.97 -1.90 5.31
C LEU A 92 5.04 -2.39 6.28
N VAL A 93 4.86 -2.09 7.56
CA VAL A 93 5.74 -2.52 8.65
C VAL A 93 4.97 -3.39 9.62
N VAL A 94 5.51 -4.57 9.94
CA VAL A 94 4.97 -5.43 10.99
C VAL A 94 5.73 -5.16 12.28
N CYS A 95 5.05 -4.58 13.26
CA CYS A 95 5.58 -4.28 14.59
C CYS A 95 5.20 -5.37 15.58
N LYS A 96 6.15 -5.85 16.37
CA LYS A 96 5.88 -6.73 17.51
C LYS A 96 5.60 -5.87 18.73
N THR A 97 4.44 -5.98 19.35
CA THR A 97 4.09 -5.19 20.54
C THR A 97 3.30 -6.02 21.55
N ILE A 98 3.38 -5.66 22.82
CA ILE A 98 2.55 -6.25 23.87
C ILE A 98 1.37 -5.32 24.05
N ILE A 99 0.19 -5.83 23.73
CA ILE A 99 -1.05 -5.12 23.96
C ILE A 99 -1.57 -5.63 25.29
N ALA A 100 -1.50 -4.81 26.34
CA ALA A 100 -1.84 -5.21 27.70
C ALA A 100 -3.23 -5.88 27.84
N MET A 101 -4.16 -5.54 26.94
CA MET A 101 -5.51 -6.13 26.85
C MET A 101 -5.54 -7.58 26.31
N LEU A 102 -4.54 -8.00 25.52
CA LEU A 102 -4.42 -9.32 24.89
C LEU A 102 -3.50 -10.26 25.69
N GLY A 103 -3.00 -9.81 26.85
CA GLY A 103 -2.07 -10.54 27.70
C GLY A 103 -0.63 -10.06 27.54
N SER A 104 0.31 -10.84 28.07
CA SER A 104 1.74 -10.54 28.08
C SER A 104 2.49 -11.05 26.85
N GLU A 105 1.82 -11.79 25.96
CA GLU A 105 2.44 -12.32 24.76
C GLU A 105 2.56 -11.23 23.68
N PRO A 106 3.74 -11.06 23.07
CA PRO A 106 3.91 -10.13 21.96
C PRO A 106 3.13 -10.56 20.72
N VAL A 107 2.32 -9.66 20.19
CA VAL A 107 1.59 -9.85 18.93
C VAL A 107 2.24 -9.09 17.79
N ASN A 108 2.12 -9.64 16.57
CA ASN A 108 2.56 -8.99 15.34
C ASN A 108 1.43 -8.08 14.81
N MET A 109 1.65 -6.78 14.83
CA MET A 109 0.74 -5.75 14.37
C MET A 109 1.25 -5.15 13.04
N PRO A 110 0.56 -5.41 11.91
CA PRO A 110 0.85 -4.76 10.64
C PRO A 110 0.38 -3.30 10.69
N LEU A 111 1.25 -2.39 10.26
CA LEU A 111 1.00 -0.96 10.18
C LEU A 111 1.38 -0.49 8.78
N ASN A 112 0.46 0.19 8.10
CA ASN A 112 0.82 0.95 6.91
C ASN A 112 1.30 2.35 7.34
N SER A 113 2.33 2.84 6.68
CA SER A 113 2.86 4.19 6.86
C SER A 113 3.04 4.85 5.50
N ASP A 114 2.46 6.04 5.33
CA ASP A 114 2.64 6.85 4.14
C ASP A 114 3.89 7.72 4.29
N TRP A 115 4.76 7.70 3.28
CA TRP A 115 6.01 8.46 3.22
C TRP A 115 6.03 9.34 1.98
N ARG A 116 6.52 10.57 2.13
CA ARG A 116 6.70 11.54 1.06
C ARG A 116 8.13 12.05 1.07
N PHE A 117 8.70 12.22 -0.12
CA PHE A 117 10.03 12.77 -0.31
C PHE A 117 9.92 14.28 -0.52
N ASN A 118 10.24 15.04 0.52
CA ASN A 118 10.14 16.49 0.56
C ASN A 118 11.49 17.10 0.96
N GLU A 119 11.93 18.15 0.27
CA GLU A 119 13.14 18.92 0.62
C GLU A 119 14.43 18.06 0.73
N GLY A 120 14.51 16.94 0.00
CA GLY A 120 15.66 16.04 0.02
C GLY A 120 15.60 14.96 1.11
N GLU A 121 14.52 14.89 1.90
CA GLU A 121 14.34 13.87 2.94
C GLU A 121 12.99 13.16 2.83
N TRP A 122 12.96 11.89 3.21
CA TRP A 122 11.71 11.16 3.40
C TRP A 122 11.08 11.57 4.74
N ARG A 123 9.82 11.99 4.68
CA ARG A 123 8.99 12.34 5.83
C ARG A 123 7.71 11.52 5.81
N MET A 124 7.32 11.01 6.97
CA MET A 124 6.10 10.26 7.13
C MET A 124 4.93 11.22 7.23
N HIS A 125 3.92 11.00 6.40
CA HIS A 125 2.68 11.73 6.42
C HIS A 125 1.63 10.86 7.13
N LEU A 126 1.25 11.24 8.34
CA LEU A 126 0.07 10.68 8.97
C LEU A 126 -1.14 11.32 8.32
N THR A 127 -1.86 10.54 7.52
CA THR A 127 -3.22 10.89 7.18
C THR A 127 -4.12 10.47 8.34
N GLU A 128 -5.15 11.28 8.64
CA GLU A 128 -6.36 10.71 9.23
C GLU A 128 -6.89 9.71 8.20
N HIS A 129 -6.44 8.47 8.26
CA HIS A 129 -7.29 7.38 7.80
C HIS A 129 -8.52 7.56 8.66
N LYS A 130 -9.59 8.13 8.08
CA LYS A 130 -10.91 8.10 8.69
C LYS A 130 -11.13 6.65 9.04
N ARG A 131 -10.88 6.28 10.29
CA ARG A 131 -11.39 5.06 10.87
C ARG A 131 -12.87 5.16 10.53
N PRO A 132 -13.41 4.30 9.65
CA PRO A 132 -14.82 4.35 9.35
C PRO A 132 -15.53 4.37 10.69
N GLU A 133 -16.39 5.36 10.92
CA GLU A 133 -17.04 5.52 12.21
C GLU A 133 -17.79 4.20 12.49
N GLY A 134 -17.38 3.45 13.53
CA GLY A 134 -17.84 2.07 13.78
C GLY A 134 -16.86 0.94 13.41
N ALA A 135 -15.66 1.23 12.91
CA ALA A 135 -14.59 0.26 12.74
C ALA A 135 -13.89 -0.01 14.09
N ASP A 136 -14.45 -0.92 14.87
CA ASP A 136 -13.65 -1.74 15.79
C ASP A 136 -12.45 -2.28 15.00
N ALA A 137 -11.26 -2.24 15.60
CA ALA A 137 -9.96 -2.47 14.95
C ALA A 137 -9.96 -3.69 13.99
N SER A 138 -10.39 -3.45 12.74
CA SER A 138 -10.58 -4.47 11.73
C SER A 138 -9.26 -4.62 10.99
N SER A 139 -8.35 -5.33 11.64
CA SER A 139 -7.15 -5.84 11.02
C SER A 139 -7.55 -6.81 9.90
N PRO A 140 -6.91 -6.79 8.72
CA PRO A 140 -7.20 -7.73 7.63
C PRO A 140 -6.84 -9.18 8.01
N PHE A 141 -6.17 -9.37 9.15
CA PHE A 141 -5.82 -10.64 9.75
C PHE A 141 -6.86 -11.15 10.76
N GLY A 142 -8.02 -10.50 10.85
CA GLY A 142 -9.16 -10.91 11.67
C GLY A 142 -9.45 -9.91 12.79
N PRO A 143 -10.59 -10.06 13.48
CA PRO A 143 -10.97 -9.17 14.57
C PRO A 143 -9.92 -9.25 15.68
N MET A 144 -9.25 -8.12 15.95
CA MET A 144 -8.70 -7.90 17.29
C MET A 144 -9.89 -7.58 18.19
N SER A 145 -10.46 -8.59 18.84
CA SER A 145 -11.56 -8.39 19.78
C SER A 145 -11.06 -7.61 21.00
N PHE A 146 -11.09 -6.28 20.92
CA PHE A 146 -11.09 -5.40 22.09
C PHE A 146 -12.53 -5.29 22.55
N SER A 147 -13.05 -6.34 23.18
CA SER A 147 -14.37 -6.25 23.81
C SER A 147 -14.31 -5.20 24.91
N GLN A 148 -14.80 -4.00 24.61
CA GLN A 148 -15.16 -2.99 25.60
C GLN A 148 -16.45 -3.42 26.30
N ASP A 149 -16.42 -4.55 27.01
CA ASP A 149 -17.46 -4.88 28.00
C ASP A 149 -16.76 -5.17 29.32
N VAL A 150 -16.38 -4.08 29.98
CA VAL A 150 -15.97 -4.11 31.39
C VAL A 150 -17.24 -4.12 32.21
N ALA A 151 -17.63 -5.28 32.75
CA ALA A 151 -18.01 -5.45 34.16
C ALA A 151 -18.66 -6.82 34.45
N THR A 152 -17.87 -7.89 34.50
CA THR A 152 -18.22 -9.01 35.39
C THR A 152 -16.95 -9.55 36.04
N PRO A 153 -16.66 -9.20 37.31
CA PRO A 153 -15.57 -9.83 38.04
C PRO A 153 -16.00 -11.25 38.42
N GLY A 154 -15.42 -12.27 37.77
CA GLY A 154 -15.61 -13.66 38.20
C GLY A 154 -15.38 -14.76 37.17
N SER A 155 -15.33 -14.46 35.87
CA SER A 155 -15.15 -15.51 34.85
C SER A 155 -13.68 -15.57 34.44
N GLY A 156 -12.98 -16.61 34.91
CA GLY A 156 -11.62 -16.91 34.47
C GLY A 156 -11.55 -17.01 32.95
N PHE A 157 -10.58 -16.33 32.36
CA PHE A 157 -10.24 -16.48 30.95
C PHE A 157 -9.74 -17.90 30.71
N GLN A 158 -10.62 -18.79 30.27
CA GLN A 158 -10.23 -20.07 29.72
C GLN A 158 -9.74 -19.81 28.28
N GLY A 159 -8.44 -19.51 28.17
CA GLY A 159 -7.78 -19.24 26.90
C GLY A 159 -7.85 -20.48 26.00
N GLN A 160 -8.77 -20.47 25.04
CA GLN A 160 -8.57 -21.23 23.81
C GLN A 160 -7.36 -20.61 23.13
N GLN A 161 -6.24 -21.34 23.14
CA GLN A 161 -5.05 -21.02 22.35
C GLN A 161 -5.48 -21.00 20.88
N GLY A 162 -5.71 -19.80 20.35
CA GLY A 162 -5.74 -19.59 18.91
C GLY A 162 -4.38 -20.00 18.33
N PRO A 163 -4.34 -20.54 17.10
CA PRO A 163 -3.07 -20.90 16.47
C PRO A 163 -2.15 -19.68 16.46
N ALA A 164 -0.88 -19.91 16.80
CA ALA A 164 0.16 -18.89 16.77
C ALA A 164 0.07 -18.13 15.44
N MET A 165 -0.22 -16.84 15.50
CA MET A 165 -0.35 -16.01 14.30
C MET A 165 0.98 -16.06 13.54
N ALA A 166 0.99 -16.84 12.45
CA ALA A 166 2.12 -16.90 11.54
C ALA A 166 2.47 -15.48 11.12
N ARG A 167 3.77 -15.17 11.06
CA ARG A 167 4.26 -13.88 10.58
C ARG A 167 3.63 -13.62 9.20
N PRO A 168 2.98 -12.46 8.98
CA PRO A 168 2.56 -12.08 7.64
C PRO A 168 3.80 -12.08 6.74
N THR A 169 3.79 -12.89 5.69
CA THR A 169 4.74 -12.81 4.57
C THR A 169 4.05 -12.11 3.40
N VAL A 170 4.83 -11.54 2.48
CA VAL A 170 4.31 -10.94 1.24
C VAL A 170 3.40 -11.90 0.48
N GLU A 171 3.74 -13.18 0.43
CA GLU A 171 2.92 -14.22 -0.22
C GLU A 171 1.59 -14.43 0.51
N SER A 172 1.60 -14.46 1.85
CA SER A 172 0.36 -14.54 2.63
C SER A 172 -0.54 -13.32 2.42
N LEU A 173 0.05 -12.13 2.23
CA LEU A 173 -0.68 -10.89 1.94
C LEU A 173 -1.29 -10.91 0.54
N ALA A 174 -0.55 -11.37 -0.46
CA ALA A 174 -1.04 -11.52 -1.83
C ALA A 174 -2.20 -12.52 -1.90
N SER A 175 -2.24 -13.52 -1.01
CA SER A 175 -3.34 -14.48 -0.93
C SER A 175 -4.64 -13.93 -0.33
N MET A 176 -4.62 -12.72 0.23
CA MET A 176 -5.77 -12.11 0.90
C MET A 176 -6.85 -11.57 -0.04
N TYR A 177 -6.54 -11.44 -1.33
CA TYR A 177 -7.53 -11.05 -2.33
C TYR A 177 -7.26 -11.73 -3.67
N ARG A 178 -8.26 -11.74 -4.54
CA ARG A 178 -8.14 -12.20 -5.92
C ARG A 178 -8.79 -11.22 -6.87
N VAL A 179 -8.10 -10.90 -7.95
CA VAL A 179 -8.64 -10.08 -9.05
C VAL A 179 -9.10 -11.01 -10.17
N SER A 180 -10.28 -10.74 -10.76
CA SER A 180 -10.84 -11.59 -11.82
C SER A 180 -10.07 -11.54 -13.14
N THR A 181 -9.47 -10.40 -13.47
CA THR A 181 -8.61 -10.20 -14.64
C THR A 181 -7.63 -9.07 -14.38
N ASP A 182 -6.46 -9.10 -15.01
CA ASP A 182 -5.50 -7.98 -15.00
C ASP A 182 -5.59 -7.14 -16.29
N THR A 183 -6.42 -7.56 -17.25
CA THR A 183 -6.51 -6.94 -18.58
C THR A 183 -7.97 -6.82 -19.00
N LEU A 184 -8.35 -5.64 -19.51
CA LEU A 184 -9.66 -5.35 -20.09
C LEU A 184 -9.49 -4.79 -21.50
N THR A 185 -10.17 -5.40 -22.48
CA THR A 185 -10.08 -4.98 -23.88
C THR A 185 -11.30 -4.15 -24.28
N PHE A 186 -11.02 -2.99 -24.87
CA PHE A 186 -11.99 -2.06 -25.43
C PHE A 186 -11.96 -2.09 -26.96
N PRO A 187 -13.09 -1.82 -27.64
CA PRO A 187 -13.10 -1.76 -29.09
C PRO A 187 -12.36 -0.52 -29.63
N LYS A 188 -11.35 -0.73 -30.48
CA LYS A 188 -10.58 0.31 -31.23
C LYS A 188 -11.38 1.32 -32.04
N ALA A 189 -12.66 1.08 -32.26
CA ALA A 189 -13.47 1.88 -33.17
C ALA A 189 -14.84 2.24 -32.57
N SER A 190 -15.00 2.12 -31.24
CA SER A 190 -16.24 2.56 -30.63
C SER A 190 -16.42 4.05 -30.83
N GLN A 191 -17.61 4.46 -31.26
CA GLN A 191 -18.04 5.87 -31.30
C GLN A 191 -18.91 6.23 -30.09
N GLU A 192 -19.33 5.22 -29.32
CA GLU A 192 -20.14 5.38 -28.12
C GLU A 192 -19.32 4.99 -26.87
N PRO A 193 -19.69 5.50 -25.68
CA PRO A 193 -19.06 5.08 -24.44
C PRO A 193 -19.18 3.56 -24.22
N VAL A 194 -18.08 2.92 -23.86
CA VAL A 194 -18.03 1.48 -23.58
C VAL A 194 -17.57 1.25 -22.15
N SER A 195 -18.34 0.45 -21.41
CA SER A 195 -17.95 0.03 -20.06
C SER A 195 -17.47 -1.42 -20.02
N ARG A 196 -16.46 -1.66 -19.17
CA ARG A 196 -15.93 -2.98 -18.81
C ARG A 196 -15.68 -3.03 -17.32
N SER A 197 -15.93 -4.16 -16.69
CA SER A 197 -15.73 -4.31 -15.26
C SER A 197 -14.84 -5.50 -14.92
N MET A 198 -14.29 -5.44 -13.71
CA MET A 198 -13.60 -6.55 -13.06
C MET A 198 -14.01 -6.61 -11.59
N THR A 199 -13.68 -7.70 -10.92
CA THR A 199 -13.99 -7.89 -9.52
C THR A 199 -12.73 -8.13 -8.70
N VAL A 200 -12.73 -7.60 -7.49
CA VAL A 200 -11.72 -7.87 -6.46
C VAL A 200 -12.42 -8.58 -5.32
N LYS A 201 -12.14 -9.86 -5.15
CA LYS A 201 -12.73 -10.70 -4.11
C LYS A 201 -11.82 -10.80 -2.90
N SER A 202 -12.37 -10.54 -1.72
CA SER A 202 -11.66 -10.74 -0.45
C SER A 202 -11.58 -12.23 -0.12
N ALA A 203 -10.38 -12.68 0.22
CA ALA A 203 -10.10 -13.95 0.87
C ALA A 203 -9.55 -13.73 2.30
N SER A 204 -9.55 -12.49 2.78
CA SER A 204 -9.11 -12.14 4.12
C SER A 204 -10.20 -12.43 5.15
N VAL A 205 -9.76 -12.62 6.39
CA VAL A 205 -10.63 -12.77 7.57
C VAL A 205 -11.02 -11.42 8.18
N GLY A 206 -10.42 -10.31 7.72
CA GLY A 206 -10.81 -8.94 8.06
C GLY A 206 -11.15 -8.11 6.83
N ARG A 207 -11.66 -6.89 7.06
CA ARG A 207 -12.08 -5.96 6.00
C ARG A 207 -10.88 -5.48 5.18
N LEU A 208 -11.07 -5.33 3.87
CA LEU A 208 -10.13 -4.70 2.95
C LEU A 208 -10.78 -3.46 2.33
N SER A 209 -9.97 -2.56 1.79
CA SER A 209 -10.46 -1.46 0.95
C SER A 209 -9.64 -1.36 -0.33
N VAL A 210 -10.25 -0.96 -1.44
CA VAL A 210 -9.58 -0.81 -2.74
C VAL A 210 -9.62 0.63 -3.19
N GLU A 211 -8.43 1.19 -3.44
CA GLU A 211 -8.27 2.58 -3.86
C GLU A 211 -7.52 2.67 -5.18
N LYS A 212 -7.96 3.56 -6.07
CA LYS A 212 -7.21 3.88 -7.30
C LYS A 212 -6.03 4.79 -6.97
N LYS A 213 -4.82 4.38 -7.38
CA LYS A 213 -3.60 5.19 -7.21
C LYS A 213 -3.28 6.06 -8.42
N THR A 214 -3.65 5.62 -9.62
CA THR A 214 -3.42 6.41 -10.84
C THR A 214 -4.33 7.64 -10.86
N GLY A 215 -3.77 8.78 -11.28
CA GLY A 215 -4.53 10.01 -11.50
C GLY A 215 -5.66 9.89 -12.55
N PRO A 216 -6.39 10.98 -12.81
CA PRO A 216 -7.38 11.00 -13.88
C PRO A 216 -6.72 10.69 -15.23
N ILE A 217 -7.42 9.91 -16.05
CA ILE A 217 -6.97 9.53 -17.40
C ILE A 217 -7.98 10.09 -18.38
N ALA A 218 -7.52 10.86 -19.36
CA ALA A 218 -8.41 11.50 -20.33
C ALA A 218 -9.26 10.44 -21.06
N GLY A 219 -10.58 10.65 -21.08
CA GLY A 219 -11.54 9.74 -21.72
C GLY A 219 -11.82 8.44 -20.96
N ILE A 220 -11.24 8.22 -19.78
CA ILE A 220 -11.47 7.02 -18.97
C ILE A 220 -11.98 7.41 -17.59
N GLU A 221 -13.20 7.00 -17.29
CA GLU A 221 -13.81 7.07 -15.98
C GLU A 221 -13.64 5.73 -15.26
N VAL A 222 -13.32 5.77 -13.96
CA VAL A 222 -13.11 4.58 -13.13
C VAL A 222 -13.97 4.72 -11.89
N GLU A 223 -14.89 3.78 -11.71
CA GLU A 223 -15.79 3.70 -10.56
C GLU A 223 -15.50 2.42 -9.78
N ILE A 224 -15.52 2.51 -8.45
CA ILE A 224 -15.31 1.37 -7.56
C ILE A 224 -16.56 1.22 -6.69
N GLU A 225 -17.37 0.22 -7.01
CA GLU A 225 -18.53 -0.16 -6.22
C GLU A 225 -18.10 -1.14 -5.12
N GLY A 226 -18.53 -0.88 -3.88
CA GLY A 226 -18.13 -1.71 -2.74
C GLY A 226 -16.64 -1.62 -2.43
N ALA A 227 -16.06 -0.40 -2.54
CA ALA A 227 -14.63 -0.17 -2.28
C ALA A 227 -14.17 -0.72 -0.93
N ASP A 228 -15.04 -0.66 0.10
CA ASP A 228 -14.85 -1.36 1.38
C ASP A 228 -15.40 -2.80 1.29
N ILE A 229 -14.49 -3.77 1.29
CA ILE A 229 -14.77 -5.19 1.10
C ILE A 229 -14.78 -5.92 2.44
N GLU A 230 -15.96 -6.36 2.87
CA GLU A 230 -16.11 -7.23 4.04
C GLU A 230 -15.42 -8.59 3.84
N PRO A 231 -15.13 -9.34 4.93
CA PRO A 231 -14.58 -10.69 4.82
C PRO A 231 -15.39 -11.58 3.88
N GLY A 232 -14.74 -12.12 2.85
CA GLY A 232 -15.38 -12.96 1.82
C GLY A 232 -16.24 -12.22 0.79
N GLY A 233 -16.38 -10.90 0.91
CA GLY A 233 -17.10 -10.03 -0.03
C GLY A 233 -16.29 -9.71 -1.29
N GLU A 234 -16.81 -8.83 -2.13
CA GLU A 234 -16.16 -8.37 -3.36
C GLU A 234 -16.45 -6.89 -3.67
N ALA A 235 -15.49 -6.24 -4.32
CA ALA A 235 -15.66 -4.95 -4.99
C ALA A 235 -15.76 -5.14 -6.49
N THR A 236 -16.53 -4.29 -7.16
CA THR A 236 -16.58 -4.22 -8.63
C THR A 236 -15.94 -2.93 -9.10
N ILE A 237 -14.94 -3.03 -9.97
CA ILE A 237 -14.28 -1.88 -10.60
C ILE A 237 -14.79 -1.78 -12.03
N THR A 238 -15.44 -0.67 -12.34
CA THR A 238 -15.98 -0.38 -13.67
C THR A 238 -15.16 0.70 -14.34
N PHE A 239 -14.70 0.41 -15.56
CA PHE A 239 -13.99 1.33 -16.43
C PHE A 239 -14.91 1.71 -17.58
N THR A 240 -15.15 3.01 -17.74
CA THR A 240 -15.93 3.55 -18.86
C THR A 240 -15.02 4.37 -19.75
N TYR A 241 -14.84 3.90 -20.99
CA TYR A 241 -14.14 4.63 -22.03
C TYR A 241 -15.13 5.46 -22.84
N ASP A 242 -14.92 6.78 -22.88
CA ASP A 242 -15.68 7.72 -23.68
C ASP A 242 -14.79 8.34 -24.76
N PRO A 243 -14.88 7.88 -26.02
CA PRO A 243 -14.04 8.36 -27.12
C PRO A 243 -14.37 9.80 -27.54
N THR A 244 -15.43 10.41 -27.01
CA THR A 244 -15.81 11.81 -27.32
C THR A 244 -15.16 12.82 -26.39
N LYS A 245 -14.70 12.38 -25.21
CA LYS A 245 -14.13 13.24 -24.16
C LYS A 245 -12.61 13.40 -24.24
N ALA A 246 -11.95 12.64 -25.11
CA ALA A 246 -10.51 12.71 -25.35
C ALA A 246 -10.19 12.28 -26.79
N GLU A 247 -9.01 12.65 -27.29
CA GLU A 247 -8.48 12.00 -28.50
C GLU A 247 -8.44 10.48 -28.29
N HIS A 248 -8.65 9.74 -29.38
CA HIS A 248 -8.76 8.29 -29.35
C HIS A 248 -7.60 7.67 -28.57
N VAL A 249 -7.90 7.10 -27.40
CA VAL A 249 -6.89 6.41 -26.59
C VAL A 249 -6.51 5.17 -27.37
N SER A 250 -5.23 5.04 -27.71
CA SER A 250 -4.72 3.90 -28.48
C SER A 250 -3.61 3.19 -27.71
N GLY A 251 -3.58 1.87 -27.85
CA GLY A 251 -2.57 1.05 -27.17
C GLY A 251 -2.98 0.65 -25.75
N ARG A 252 -1.98 0.41 -24.91
CA ARG A 252 -2.15 -0.16 -23.57
C ARG A 252 -2.01 0.92 -22.50
N VAL A 253 -3.07 1.14 -21.74
CA VAL A 253 -3.08 2.05 -20.58
C VAL A 253 -2.97 1.24 -19.30
N ARG A 254 -2.10 1.66 -18.38
CA ARG A 254 -1.93 1.03 -17.07
C ARG A 254 -2.66 1.84 -15.99
N VAL A 255 -3.44 1.15 -15.17
CA VAL A 255 -4.11 1.71 -13.98
C VAL A 255 -3.67 0.90 -12.75
N ASP A 256 -3.20 1.61 -11.72
CA ASP A 256 -2.73 1.02 -10.47
C ASP A 256 -3.79 1.17 -9.39
N PHE A 257 -3.99 0.11 -8.63
CA PHE A 257 -4.86 0.06 -7.45
C PHE A 257 -4.05 -0.39 -6.25
N MET A 258 -4.45 0.07 -5.08
CA MET A 258 -3.91 -0.33 -3.78
C MET A 258 -5.01 -0.98 -2.95
N VAL A 259 -4.68 -2.11 -2.35
CA VAL A 259 -5.51 -2.82 -1.38
C VAL A 259 -5.04 -2.47 0.02
N MET A 260 -5.93 -1.83 0.76
CA MET A 260 -5.74 -1.43 2.14
C MET A 260 -6.35 -2.45 3.09
N PRO A 261 -5.79 -2.59 4.31
CA PRO A 261 -4.60 -1.89 4.83
C PRO A 261 -3.29 -2.65 4.55
N ILE A 262 -3.34 -3.70 3.73
CA ILE A 262 -2.17 -4.56 3.46
C ILE A 262 -1.12 -3.93 2.53
N SER A 263 -1.37 -2.72 2.02
CA SER A 263 -0.44 -1.96 1.17
C SER A 263 0.07 -2.80 0.00
N GLN A 264 -0.81 -3.63 -0.56
CA GLN A 264 -0.54 -4.44 -1.74
C GLN A 264 -1.13 -3.75 -2.94
N SER A 265 -0.40 -3.75 -4.04
CA SER A 265 -0.85 -3.10 -5.27
C SER A 265 -1.08 -4.15 -6.35
N PHE A 266 -2.09 -3.91 -7.17
CA PHE A 266 -2.29 -4.65 -8.42
C PHE A 266 -2.46 -3.69 -9.58
N GLN A 267 -2.18 -4.19 -10.78
CA GLN A 267 -2.17 -3.41 -12.00
C GLN A 267 -3.25 -3.95 -12.93
N VAL A 268 -3.92 -3.02 -13.61
CA VAL A 268 -4.91 -3.32 -14.63
C VAL A 268 -4.47 -2.67 -15.93
N TYR A 269 -4.48 -3.44 -17.01
CA TYR A 269 -4.16 -3.01 -18.36
C TYR A 269 -5.44 -2.85 -19.16
N LEU A 270 -5.65 -1.65 -19.71
CA LEU A 270 -6.74 -1.34 -20.62
C LEU A 270 -6.16 -1.35 -22.04
N ASP A 271 -6.58 -2.32 -22.84
CA ASP A 271 -6.14 -2.46 -24.22
C ASP A 271 -7.20 -1.85 -25.15
N PHE A 272 -6.80 -0.80 -25.88
CA PHE A 272 -7.58 -0.17 -26.94
C PHE A 272 -7.10 -0.69 -28.29
#